data_AF-A0A810Q2F4-F1
#
_entry.id   AF-A0A810Q2F4-F1
#
_cell.length_a   1.000
_cell.length_b   1.000
_cell.length_c   1.000
_cell.angle_alpha   90.00
_cell.angle_beta   90.00
_cell.angle_gamma   90.00
#
_symmetry.space_group_name_H-M   'P 1'
#
loop_
_entity.id
_entity.type
_entity.pdbx_description
1 polymer ?
#
loop_
_entity_poly.entity_id
_entity_poly.type
_entity_poly.pdbx_seq_one_letter_code
_entity_poly.pdbx_strand_id
1 'polypeptide(L)'
;MSLLCSTLSGKTAGTATKIGLRGADWWLKTFRQLPGYYITEDEASKLGWIPILANLVSVAPGKMLTKGVYKNRDKRLPDALGRIWYEADIHYSFGYRGGERILYSNDGLIFVTYDHYATFVEIV
;
A
#
# COMPACT_ATOMS: atom_id res chain seq x y z
N MET A 1 5.34 -27.95 26.08
CA MET A 1 5.98 -26.62 26.02
C MET A 1 5.23 -25.81 24.98
N SER A 2 4.31 -24.96 25.42
CA SER A 2 3.49 -24.12 24.56
C SER A 2 4.39 -23.07 23.91
N LEU A 3 4.58 -23.17 22.59
CA LEU A 3 5.23 -22.11 21.82
C LEU A 3 4.27 -20.93 21.80
N LEU A 4 4.67 -19.89 22.54
CA LEU A 4 4.06 -18.56 22.53
C LEU A 4 3.79 -18.15 21.08
N CYS A 5 2.51 -18.07 20.74
CA CYS A 5 2.03 -17.33 19.58
C CYS A 5 2.48 -15.88 19.82
N SER A 6 3.58 -15.48 19.19
CA SER A 6 4.00 -14.09 19.17
C SER A 6 2.87 -13.31 18.52
N THR A 7 2.13 -12.55 19.31
CA THR A 7 1.22 -11.54 18.82
C THR A 7 2.04 -10.60 17.94
N LEU A 8 1.97 -10.78 16.63
CA LEU A 8 2.30 -9.71 15.69
C LEU A 8 1.36 -8.57 16.09
N SER A 9 1.86 -7.61 16.85
CA SER A 9 1.07 -6.47 17.30
C SER A 9 0.69 -5.68 16.05
N GLY A 10 -0.48 -5.96 15.49
CA GLY A 10 -1.03 -5.22 14.38
C GLY A 10 -1.11 -3.74 14.73
N LYS A 11 -0.92 -2.88 13.73
CA LYS A 11 -1.17 -1.44 13.86
C LYS A 11 -2.65 -1.18 13.69
N THR A 12 -3.22 -0.33 14.54
CA THR A 12 -4.61 0.11 14.38
C THR A 12 -4.74 0.94 13.10
N ALA A 13 -5.80 0.69 12.33
CA ALA A 13 -6.13 1.51 11.16
C ALA A 13 -6.21 3.02 11.51
N GLY A 14 -5.64 3.87 10.65
CA GLY A 14 -5.49 5.31 10.89
C GLY A 14 -4.18 5.69 11.60
N THR A 15 -3.31 4.73 11.91
CA THR A 15 -2.01 4.98 12.54
C THR A 15 -0.82 4.53 11.68
N ALA A 16 -1.09 3.83 10.57
CA ALA A 16 -0.04 3.28 9.73
C ALA A 16 0.43 4.26 8.65
N THR A 17 -0.38 5.28 8.35
CA THR A 17 0.01 6.36 7.43
C THR A 17 0.07 7.73 8.10
N LYS A 18 0.95 8.62 7.60
CA LYS A 18 1.21 9.98 8.12
C LYS A 18 0.00 10.90 8.10
N ILE A 19 -1.04 10.58 7.34
CA ILE A 19 -2.24 11.42 7.17
C ILE A 19 -3.47 10.89 7.92
N GLY A 20 -3.27 9.94 8.85
CA GLY A 20 -4.29 9.48 9.78
C GLY A 20 -5.52 8.88 9.10
N LEU A 21 -6.71 9.37 9.46
CA LEU A 21 -8.00 8.90 8.92
C LEU A 21 -8.18 9.21 7.42
N ARG A 22 -7.31 10.06 6.83
CA ARG A 22 -7.30 10.30 5.38
C ARG A 22 -6.42 9.29 4.63
N GLY A 23 -5.76 8.41 5.37
CA GLY A 23 -4.80 7.43 4.89
C GLY A 23 -5.42 6.22 4.23
N ALA A 24 -4.61 5.55 3.41
CA ALA A 24 -5.02 4.32 2.73
C ALA A 24 -5.37 3.20 3.73
N ASP A 25 -4.66 3.11 4.85
CA ASP A 25 -4.91 2.12 5.90
C ASP A 25 -6.32 2.24 6.49
N TRP A 26 -6.72 3.45 6.85
CA TRP A 26 -8.06 3.69 7.37
C TRP A 26 -9.15 3.56 6.30
N TRP A 27 -8.91 4.07 5.10
CA TRP A 27 -9.87 4.01 3.99
C TRP A 27 -10.13 2.59 3.51
N LEU A 28 -9.09 1.76 3.36
CA LEU A 28 -9.26 0.37 2.97
C LEU A 28 -9.99 -0.41 4.06
N LYS A 29 -9.72 -0.14 5.34
CA LYS A 29 -10.43 -0.78 6.45
C LYS A 29 -11.90 -0.40 6.50
N THR A 30 -12.23 0.85 6.21
CA THR A 30 -13.59 1.40 6.37
C THR A 30 -14.45 1.22 5.13
N PHE A 31 -13.89 1.44 3.94
CA PHE A 31 -14.62 1.52 2.67
C PHE A 31 -14.23 0.45 1.67
N ARG A 32 -13.21 -0.37 1.98
CA ARG A 32 -12.63 -1.38 1.06
C ARG A 32 -12.16 -0.79 -0.28
N GLN A 33 -11.81 0.49 -0.28
CA GLN A 33 -11.40 1.24 -1.47
C GLN A 33 -10.22 2.15 -1.13
N LEU A 34 -9.34 2.36 -2.11
CA LEU A 34 -8.30 3.36 -2.00
C LEU A 34 -8.91 4.77 -2.03
N PRO A 35 -8.33 5.73 -1.29
CA PRO A 35 -8.67 7.14 -1.42
C PRO A 35 -8.56 7.65 -2.87
N GLY A 36 -9.38 8.63 -3.26
CA GLY A 36 -9.39 9.19 -4.62
C GLY A 36 -8.12 9.96 -5.05
N TYR A 37 -7.09 10.02 -4.21
CA TYR A 37 -5.78 10.55 -4.59
C TYR A 37 -4.85 9.48 -5.18
N TYR A 38 -5.27 8.21 -5.25
CA TYR A 38 -4.55 7.18 -5.99
C TYR A 38 -4.88 7.21 -7.48
N ILE A 39 -3.84 7.00 -8.31
CA ILE A 39 -3.96 6.78 -9.75
C ILE A 39 -3.11 5.57 -10.15
N THR A 40 -3.48 4.89 -11.22
CA THR A 40 -2.69 3.82 -11.82
C THR A 40 -1.45 4.37 -12.52
N GLU A 41 -0.48 3.49 -12.81
CA GLU A 41 0.67 3.86 -13.65
C GLU A 41 0.25 4.32 -15.04
N ASP A 42 -0.78 3.69 -15.62
CA ASP A 42 -1.31 4.05 -16.93
C ASP A 42 -1.91 5.46 -16.92
N GLU A 43 -2.69 5.80 -15.90
CA GLU A 43 -3.23 7.15 -15.72
C GLU A 43 -2.11 8.18 -15.52
N ALA A 44 -1.12 7.87 -14.68
CA ALA A 44 0.03 8.75 -14.48
C ALA A 44 0.83 8.94 -15.78
N SER A 45 1.04 7.87 -16.54
CA SER A 45 1.76 7.91 -17.82
C SER A 45 1.02 8.76 -18.86
N LYS A 46 -0.32 8.67 -18.91
CA LYS A 46 -1.16 9.54 -19.76
C LYS A 46 -1.06 11.02 -19.38
N LEU A 47 -0.79 11.34 -18.12
CA LEU A 47 -0.52 12.69 -17.66
C LEU A 47 0.92 13.16 -17.96
N GLY A 48 1.79 12.27 -18.45
CA GLY A 48 3.19 12.58 -18.78
C GLY A 48 4.19 12.18 -17.70
N TRP A 49 3.82 11.27 -16.79
CA TRP A 49 4.75 10.74 -15.80
C TRP A 49 5.82 9.90 -16.49
N ILE A 50 7.09 10.24 -16.21
CA ILE A 50 8.26 9.52 -16.68
C ILE A 50 9.10 9.17 -15.43
N PRO A 51 9.18 7.90 -15.02
CA PRO A 51 9.80 7.51 -13.74
C PRO A 51 11.22 8.02 -13.55
N ILE A 52 12.05 7.98 -14.60
CA ILE A 52 13.46 8.41 -14.52
C ILE A 52 13.61 9.91 -14.25
N LEU A 53 12.59 10.70 -14.60
CA LEU A 53 12.56 12.15 -14.37
C LEU A 53 11.99 12.53 -13.00
N ALA A 54 11.50 11.58 -12.20
CA ALA A 54 10.91 11.85 -10.89
C ALA A 54 9.80 12.93 -10.92
N ASN A 55 9.06 13.03 -12.02
CA ASN A 55 8.18 14.16 -12.33
C ASN A 55 6.70 13.95 -11.96
N LEU A 56 6.35 12.93 -11.14
CA LEU A 56 4.95 12.60 -10.85
C LEU A 56 4.19 13.79 -10.26
N VAL A 57 4.78 14.51 -9.30
CA VAL A 57 4.16 15.70 -8.69
C VAL A 57 3.92 16.81 -9.70
N SER A 58 4.78 16.94 -10.71
CA SER A 58 4.65 17.98 -11.73
C SER A 58 3.45 17.71 -12.65
N VAL A 59 3.18 16.44 -12.95
CA VAL A 59 2.12 16.04 -13.88
C VAL A 59 0.81 15.63 -13.21
N ALA A 60 0.89 15.22 -11.94
CA ALA A 60 -0.24 14.76 -11.14
C ALA A 60 -0.08 15.24 -9.67
N PRO A 61 -0.25 16.55 -9.40
CA PRO A 61 -0.08 17.11 -8.07
C PRO A 61 -0.96 16.42 -7.02
N GLY A 62 -0.36 16.02 -5.89
CA GLY A 62 -1.06 15.38 -4.78
C GLY A 62 -1.51 13.94 -5.05
N LYS A 63 -1.08 13.31 -6.14
CA LYS A 63 -1.40 11.92 -6.45
C LYS A 63 -0.32 10.94 -5.98
N MET A 64 -0.74 9.70 -5.70
CA MET A 64 0.12 8.55 -5.41
C MET A 64 -0.22 7.39 -6.35
N LEU A 65 0.70 6.45 -6.56
CA LEU A 65 0.45 5.33 -7.45
C LEU A 65 -0.17 4.14 -6.73
N THR A 66 -1.17 3.53 -7.38
CA THR A 66 -1.50 2.11 -7.19
C THR A 66 -0.84 1.31 -8.31
N LYS A 67 -0.21 0.17 -7.95
CA LYS A 67 0.43 -0.73 -8.93
C LYS A 67 -0.45 -1.91 -9.31
N GLY A 68 -1.69 -1.95 -8.80
CA GLY A 68 -2.60 -3.05 -9.05
C GLY A 68 -2.17 -4.31 -8.29
N VAL A 69 -2.18 -5.46 -8.98
CA VAL A 69 -2.00 -6.78 -8.36
C VAL A 69 -0.56 -6.97 -7.85
N TYR A 70 -0.44 -7.21 -6.54
CA TYR A 70 0.78 -7.68 -5.91
C TYR A 70 0.85 -9.21 -5.97
N LYS A 71 1.92 -9.75 -6.54
CA LYS A 71 2.00 -11.18 -6.86
C LYS A 71 2.31 -12.09 -5.67
N ASN A 72 2.76 -11.55 -4.53
CA ASN A 72 3.15 -12.33 -3.34
C ASN A 72 4.04 -13.55 -3.67
N ARG A 73 5.03 -13.38 -4.56
CA ARG A 73 5.81 -14.49 -5.16
C ARG A 73 6.61 -15.29 -4.14
N ASP A 74 7.06 -14.63 -3.08
CA ASP A 74 7.83 -15.19 -1.98
C ASP A 74 6.92 -15.68 -0.82
N LYS A 75 5.59 -15.59 -0.98
CA LYS A 75 4.57 -16.11 -0.06
C LYS A 75 4.71 -15.59 1.38
N ARG A 76 5.14 -14.34 1.52
CA ARG A 76 5.34 -13.70 2.83
C ARG A 76 4.05 -13.13 3.43
N LEU A 77 3.04 -12.89 2.60
CA LEU A 77 1.68 -12.59 3.05
C LEU A 77 0.82 -13.85 3.03
N PRO A 78 -0.21 -13.96 3.90
CA PRO A 78 -1.10 -15.10 3.94
C PRO A 78 -1.74 -15.39 2.58
N ASP A 79 -1.63 -16.64 2.12
CA ASP A 79 -2.24 -17.12 0.88
C ASP A 79 -3.55 -17.87 1.16
N ALA A 80 -4.49 -17.82 0.23
CA ALA A 80 -5.74 -18.57 0.29
C ALA A 80 -6.34 -18.72 -1.12
N LEU A 81 -7.13 -19.77 -1.34
CA LEU A 81 -7.79 -19.99 -2.63
C LEU A 81 -8.68 -18.78 -2.99
N GLY A 82 -8.41 -18.17 -4.14
CA GLY A 82 -9.13 -16.98 -4.60
C GLY A 82 -8.70 -15.66 -3.98
N ARG A 83 -7.71 -15.64 -3.08
CA ARG A 83 -7.13 -14.40 -2.55
C ARG A 83 -6.27 -13.72 -3.61
N ILE A 84 -6.53 -12.44 -3.82
CA ILE A 84 -5.74 -11.56 -4.68
C ILE A 84 -5.21 -10.43 -3.81
N TRP A 85 -3.90 -10.21 -3.88
CA TRP A 85 -3.25 -9.08 -3.23
C TRP A 85 -3.10 -7.92 -4.21
N TYR A 86 -3.22 -6.70 -3.71
CA TYR A 86 -2.98 -5.46 -4.40
C TYR A 86 -1.98 -4.61 -3.63
N GLU A 87 -1.34 -3.65 -4.29
CA GLU A 87 -0.40 -2.73 -3.65
C GLU A 87 -0.58 -1.28 -4.10
N ALA A 88 -0.30 -0.36 -3.18
CA ALA A 88 -0.25 1.07 -3.46
C ALA A 88 0.85 1.76 -2.65
N ASP A 89 1.38 2.86 -3.18
CA ASP A 89 2.38 3.69 -2.50
C ASP A 89 1.79 4.35 -1.27
N ILE A 90 2.58 4.48 -0.20
CA ILE A 90 2.24 5.36 0.92
C ILE A 90 3.38 6.36 1.13
N HIS A 91 3.05 7.50 1.73
CA HIS A 91 4.01 8.57 2.08
C HIS A 91 4.77 9.21 0.92
N TYR A 92 4.41 8.92 -0.34
CA TYR A 92 4.94 9.65 -1.48
C TYR A 92 4.52 11.12 -1.41
N SER A 93 5.46 12.03 -1.65
CA SER A 93 5.19 13.47 -1.65
C SER A 93 5.82 14.18 -2.84
N PHE A 94 7.07 13.88 -3.18
CA PHE A 94 7.76 14.39 -4.36
C PHE A 94 8.98 13.53 -4.73
N GLY A 95 9.54 13.78 -5.91
CA GLY A 95 10.76 13.12 -6.38
C GLY A 95 10.53 11.66 -6.77
N TYR A 96 11.54 10.83 -6.53
CA TYR A 96 11.45 9.38 -6.75
C TYR A 96 10.49 8.73 -5.76
N ARG A 97 9.84 7.65 -6.19
CA ARG A 97 8.99 6.84 -5.33
C ARG A 97 9.83 6.19 -4.23
N GLY A 98 9.32 6.20 -2.99
CA GLY A 98 9.95 5.53 -1.86
C GLY A 98 9.74 4.01 -1.89
N GLY A 99 10.18 3.33 -0.83
CA GLY A 99 10.00 1.89 -0.64
C GLY A 99 8.71 1.49 0.10
N GLU A 100 7.96 2.46 0.62
CA GLU A 100 6.83 2.20 1.51
C GLU A 100 5.54 1.89 0.73
N ARG A 101 4.83 0.84 1.13
CA ARG A 101 3.58 0.39 0.47
C ARG A 101 2.54 -0.04 1.48
N ILE A 102 1.28 0.10 1.08
CA ILE A 102 0.17 -0.64 1.64
C ILE A 102 -0.17 -1.81 0.71
N LEU A 103 -0.44 -2.97 1.31
CA LEU A 103 -0.81 -4.21 0.65
C LEU A 103 -2.20 -4.58 1.16
N TYR A 104 -3.14 -4.87 0.26
CA TYR A 104 -4.50 -5.21 0.66
C TYR A 104 -5.06 -6.31 -0.20
N SER A 105 -5.82 -7.21 0.42
CA SER A 105 -6.43 -8.33 -0.29
C SER A 105 -7.88 -8.04 -0.66
N ASN A 106 -8.37 -8.72 -1.69
CA ASN A 106 -9.79 -8.71 -2.06
C ASN A 106 -10.69 -9.16 -0.88
N ASP A 107 -10.22 -10.04 -0.02
CA ASP A 107 -10.96 -10.53 1.14
C ASP A 107 -10.76 -9.69 2.43
N GLY A 108 -9.90 -8.66 2.43
CA GLY A 108 -9.88 -7.60 3.46
C GLY A 108 -8.76 -7.63 4.49
N LEU A 109 -7.76 -8.46 4.27
CA LEU A 109 -6.50 -8.34 4.97
C LEU A 109 -5.76 -7.09 4.47
N ILE A 110 -5.09 -6.39 5.38
CA ILE A 110 -4.34 -5.17 5.08
C ILE A 110 -3.00 -5.27 5.80
N PHE A 111 -1.93 -5.02 5.08
CA PHE A 111 -0.57 -4.98 5.59
C PHE A 111 0.12 -3.71 5.08
N VAL A 112 1.15 -3.27 5.80
CA VAL A 112 2.07 -2.22 5.33
C VAL A 112 3.49 -2.73 5.37
N THR A 113 4.30 -2.26 4.43
CA THR A 113 5.76 -2.37 4.46
C THR A 113 6.35 -0.97 4.45
N TYR A 114 7.32 -0.73 5.32
CA TYR A 114 8.05 0.54 5.40
C TYR A 114 9.47 0.43 4.83
N ASP A 115 9.85 -0.76 4.37
CA ASP A 115 11.22 -1.16 4.05
C ASP A 115 11.28 -1.92 2.73
N HIS A 116 10.41 -1.57 1.79
CA HIS A 116 10.40 -2.12 0.43
C HIS A 116 10.23 -3.65 0.41
N TYR A 117 9.11 -4.09 1.00
CA TYR A 117 8.69 -5.49 1.10
C TYR A 117 9.62 -6.37 1.96
N ALA A 118 10.55 -5.78 2.72
CA ALA A 118 11.47 -6.54 3.57
C ALA A 118 10.82 -6.99 4.89
N THR A 119 9.84 -6.26 5.41
CA THR A 119 8.96 -6.68 6.52
C THR A 119 7.52 -6.20 6.29
N PHE A 120 6.58 -6.85 6.99
CA PHE A 120 5.16 -6.54 6.89
C PHE A 120 4.55 -6.40 8.28
N VAL A 121 3.70 -5.38 8.45
CA VAL A 121 2.92 -5.13 9.66
C VAL A 121 1.45 -5.21 9.31
N GLU A 122 0.70 -6.07 9.98
CA GLU A 122 -0.75 -6.19 9.78
C GLU A 122 -1.47 -4.94 10.30
N ILE A 123 -2.53 -4.53 9.59
CA ILE A 123 -3.42 -3.45 10.00
C ILE A 123 -4.73 -4.04 10.53
N VAL A 124 -4.96 -3.83 11.83
CA VAL A 124 -6.13 -4.35 12.57
C VAL A 124 -7.20 -3.31 12.81
#